data_AF-A0A2N6QNC3-F1
#
_entry.id   AF-A0A2N6QNC3-F1
#
_cell.length_a   1.000
_cell.length_b   1.000
_cell.length_c   1.000
_cell.angle_alpha   90.00
_cell.angle_beta   90.00
_cell.angle_gamma   90.00
#
_symmetry.space_group_name_H-M   'P 1'
#
loop_
_entity.id
_entity.type
_entity.pdbx_description
1 polymer ?
#
loop_
_entity_poly.entity_id
_entity_poly.type
_entity_poly.pdbx_seq_one_letter_code
_entity_poly.pdbx_strand_id
1 'polypeptide(L)'
;MLIMKGNKIMKILKIENNQAKFSLDGINFTLIDKITKESILSLINIVLDKDDIVMDEYNEALLANKAHQIIYRSIYGKLYELYGHKDTFRDDCSEMYKEALSKYETD
;
A
#
# COMPACT_ATOMS: atom_id res chain seq x y z
N MET A 1 -18.99 -12.73 -23.47
CA MET A 1 -18.19 -13.21 -22.32
C MET A 1 -17.48 -12.00 -21.74
N LEU A 2 -17.91 -11.53 -20.57
CA LEU A 2 -17.34 -10.36 -19.91
C LEU A 2 -15.91 -10.70 -19.48
N ILE A 3 -14.92 -10.03 -20.08
CA ILE A 3 -13.55 -10.08 -19.61
C ILE A 3 -13.53 -9.37 -18.27
N MET A 4 -13.44 -10.14 -17.18
CA MET A 4 -13.13 -9.62 -15.87
C MET A 4 -11.77 -8.93 -15.97
N LYS A 5 -11.75 -7.59 -16.02
CA LYS A 5 -10.58 -6.81 -15.64
C LYS A 5 -10.36 -7.09 -14.15
N GLY A 6 -9.62 -8.15 -13.85
CA GLY A 6 -9.09 -8.34 -12.52
C GLY A 6 -8.13 -7.20 -12.25
N ASN A 7 -8.56 -6.19 -11.48
CA ASN A 7 -7.62 -5.27 -10.85
C ASN A 7 -6.68 -6.15 -10.03
N LYS A 8 -5.46 -6.36 -10.55
CA LYS A 8 -4.48 -7.22 -9.91
C LYS A 8 -3.97 -6.47 -8.68
N ILE A 9 -4.54 -6.81 -7.53
CA ILE A 9 -4.12 -6.30 -6.23
C ILE A 9 -2.62 -6.56 -6.08
N MET A 10 -1.85 -5.50 -5.84
CA MET A 10 -0.40 -5.55 -5.81
C MET A 10 0.11 -5.60 -4.37
N LYS A 11 0.69 -6.73 -3.95
CA LYS A 11 1.29 -6.85 -2.62
C LYS A 11 2.72 -6.29 -2.62
N ILE A 12 2.97 -5.24 -1.86
CA ILE A 12 4.26 -4.54 -1.84
C ILE A 12 5.08 -4.78 -0.58
N LEU A 13 4.43 -5.14 0.54
CA LEU A 13 5.08 -5.56 1.77
C LEU A 13 4.54 -6.92 2.21
N LYS A 14 5.45 -7.83 2.57
CA LYS A 14 5.12 -9.20 2.94
C LYS A 14 5.95 -9.70 4.12
N ILE A 15 5.35 -10.45 5.03
CA ILE A 15 6.06 -11.23 6.04
C ILE A 15 5.90 -12.71 5.71
N GLU A 16 7.02 -13.43 5.56
CA GLU A 16 7.03 -14.85 5.21
C GLU A 16 8.27 -15.54 5.76
N ASN A 17 8.10 -16.75 6.31
CA ASN A 17 9.19 -17.54 6.91
C ASN A 17 10.01 -16.74 7.93
N ASN A 18 9.32 -15.99 8.78
CA ASN A 18 9.88 -15.09 9.78
C ASN A 18 10.74 -13.94 9.24
N GLN A 19 10.59 -13.62 7.94
CA GLN A 19 11.34 -12.58 7.25
C GLN A 19 10.40 -11.56 6.61
N ALA A 20 10.74 -10.29 6.79
CA ALA A 20 10.11 -9.19 6.09
C ALA A 20 10.71 -9.02 4.69
N LYS A 21 9.86 -8.79 3.71
CA LYS A 21 10.20 -8.59 2.30
C LYS A 21 9.40 -7.43 1.71
N PHE A 22 9.97 -6.78 0.70
CA PHE A 22 9.30 -5.76 -0.11
C PHE A 22 9.33 -6.13 -1.59
N SER A 23 8.40 -5.57 -2.36
CA SER A 23 8.32 -5.74 -3.81
C SER A 23 7.98 -4.43 -4.50
N LEU A 24 8.62 -4.18 -5.65
CA LEU A 24 8.36 -3.02 -6.50
C LEU A 24 7.45 -3.36 -7.70
N ASP A 25 7.21 -4.64 -7.95
CA ASP A 25 6.41 -5.16 -9.07
C ASP A 25 5.26 -6.09 -8.61
N GLY A 26 5.20 -6.41 -7.32
CA GLY A 26 4.23 -7.32 -6.70
C GLY A 26 4.52 -8.80 -6.95
N ILE A 27 5.64 -9.13 -7.60
CA ILE A 27 6.00 -10.49 -8.03
C ILE A 27 7.33 -10.88 -7.39
N ASN A 28 8.35 -10.05 -7.54
CA ASN A 28 9.68 -10.27 -7.03
C ASN A 28 9.83 -9.62 -5.66
N PHE A 29 10.13 -10.43 -4.65
CA PHE A 29 10.27 -10.00 -3.28
C PHE A 29 11.72 -10.03 -2.83
N THR A 30 12.19 -8.89 -2.32
CA THR A 30 13.53 -8.73 -1.75
C THR A 30 13.44 -8.58 -0.25
N LEU A 31 14.44 -9.09 0.49
CA LEU A 31 14.50 -8.93 1.95
C LEU A 31 14.53 -7.45 2.34
N ILE A 32 13.83 -7.12 3.43
CA ILE A 32 13.69 -5.74 3.88
C ILE A 32 15.02 -5.10 4.32
N ASP A 33 15.99 -5.91 4.75
CA ASP A 33 17.33 -5.44 5.15
C ASP A 33 18.16 -4.90 3.98
N LYS A 34 17.81 -5.27 2.74
CA LYS A 34 18.45 -4.78 1.51
C LYS A 34 17.81 -3.50 0.97
N ILE A 35 16.88 -2.91 1.70
CA ILE A 35 16.15 -1.76 1.19
C ILE A 35 17.06 -0.53 1.06
N THR A 36 16.93 0.17 -0.07
CA THR A 36 17.69 1.39 -0.37
C THR A 36 16.77 2.61 -0.40
N LYS A 37 17.37 3.80 -0.47
CA LYS A 37 16.62 5.06 -0.63
C LYS A 37 15.76 5.05 -1.90
N GLU A 38 16.29 4.53 -2.99
CA GLU A 38 15.61 4.42 -4.28
C GLU A 38 14.43 3.44 -4.21
N SER A 39 14.61 2.35 -3.45
CA SER A 39 13.55 1.38 -3.18
C SER A 39 12.39 2.02 -2.41
N ILE A 40 12.68 2.82 -1.38
CA ILE A 40 11.67 3.55 -0.59
C ILE A 40 10.92 4.55 -1.46
N LEU A 41 11.63 5.34 -2.27
CA LEU A 41 11.01 6.29 -3.20
C LEU A 41 10.08 5.58 -4.20
N SER A 42 10.50 4.43 -4.70
CA SER A 42 9.69 3.62 -5.61
C SER A 42 8.43 3.10 -4.92
N LEU A 43 8.52 2.63 -3.67
CA LEU A 43 7.36 2.19 -2.88
C LEU A 43 6.37 3.34 -2.63
N ILE A 44 6.87 4.53 -2.31
CA ILE A 44 6.03 5.73 -2.15
C ILE A 44 5.26 6.03 -3.44
N ASN A 45 5.95 6.05 -4.59
CA ASN A 45 5.30 6.28 -5.88
C ASN A 45 4.24 5.21 -6.17
N ILE A 46 4.51 3.94 -5.84
CA ILE A 46 3.53 2.86 -6.01
C ILE A 46 2.27 3.10 -5.15
N VAL A 47 2.42 3.51 -3.90
CA VAL A 47 1.28 3.83 -3.00
C VAL A 47 0.46 5.01 -3.55
N LEU A 48 1.12 6.03 -4.09
CA LEU A 48 0.46 7.21 -4.66
C LEU A 48 -0.25 6.89 -5.98
N ASP A 49 0.36 6.09 -6.86
CA ASP A 49 -0.13 5.84 -8.21
C ASP A 49 -1.20 4.73 -8.27
N LYS A 50 -1.13 3.74 -7.36
CA LYS A 50 -2.02 2.57 -7.38
C LYS A 50 -3.01 2.60 -6.23
N ASP A 51 -4.27 2.24 -6.52
CA ASP A 51 -5.33 2.21 -5.52
C ASP A 51 -5.40 0.85 -4.80
N ASP A 52 -5.13 -0.23 -5.53
CA ASP A 52 -5.25 -1.61 -5.02
C ASP A 52 -3.89 -2.19 -4.61
N ILE A 53 -3.35 -1.71 -3.50
CA ILE A 53 -2.11 -2.26 -2.90
C ILE A 53 -2.40 -3.01 -1.60
N VAL A 54 -1.56 -4.01 -1.30
CA VAL A 54 -1.63 -4.78 -0.06
C VAL A 54 -0.28 -4.76 0.65
N MET A 55 -0.35 -4.57 1.97
CA MET A 55 0.78 -4.61 2.89
C MET A 55 0.41 -5.52 4.05
N ASP A 56 1.25 -6.50 4.36
CA ASP A 56 1.08 -7.25 5.62
C ASP A 56 1.28 -6.29 6.81
N GLU A 57 0.39 -6.39 7.80
CA GLU A 57 0.50 -5.60 9.01
C GLU A 57 1.78 -5.96 9.77
N TYR A 58 2.43 -4.94 10.35
CA TYR A 58 3.59 -5.17 11.17
C TYR A 58 3.24 -6.04 12.39
N ASN A 59 3.90 -7.18 12.52
CA ASN A 59 3.80 -8.06 13.68
C ASN A 59 5.21 -8.50 14.12
N GLU A 60 5.63 -8.06 15.30
CA GLU A 60 6.95 -8.34 15.86
C GLU A 60 7.18 -9.85 16.08
N ALA A 61 6.15 -10.59 16.48
CA ALA A 61 6.25 -12.03 16.75
C ALA A 61 6.50 -12.87 15.48
N LEU A 62 6.14 -12.33 14.31
CA LEU A 62 6.38 -12.96 13.01
C LEU A 62 7.75 -12.59 12.42
N LEU A 63 8.60 -11.84 13.12
CA LEU A 63 9.91 -11.41 12.64
C LEU A 63 10.99 -11.82 13.62
N ALA A 64 11.81 -12.81 13.26
CA ALA A 64 12.87 -13.31 14.13
C ALA A 64 14.06 -12.35 14.25
N ASN A 65 14.27 -11.49 13.24
CA ASN A 65 15.42 -10.59 13.16
C ASN A 65 15.04 -9.16 13.60
N LYS A 66 15.78 -8.60 14.58
CA LYS A 66 15.58 -7.22 15.06
C LYS A 66 15.75 -6.16 13.97
N ALA A 67 16.67 -6.33 13.02
CA ALA A 67 16.82 -5.40 11.91
C ALA A 67 15.56 -5.40 11.04
N HIS A 68 14.99 -6.58 10.77
CA HIS A 68 13.73 -6.68 10.04
C HIS A 68 12.58 -6.01 10.79
N GLN A 69 12.49 -6.20 12.11
CA GLN A 69 11.47 -5.54 12.94
C GLN A 69 11.56 -4.02 12.84
N ILE A 70 12.76 -3.45 13.03
CA ILE A 70 12.98 -2.00 13.03
C ILE A 70 12.69 -1.40 11.65
N ILE A 71 13.26 -1.99 10.60
CA ILE A 71 13.14 -1.47 9.23
C ILE A 71 11.69 -1.60 8.75
N TYR A 72 11.07 -2.77 8.93
CA TYR A 72 9.71 -3.01 8.47
C TYR A 72 8.69 -2.15 9.20
N ARG A 73 8.79 -2.01 10.53
CA ARG A 73 7.91 -1.13 11.31
C ARG A 73 7.95 0.31 10.81
N SER A 74 9.16 0.82 10.55
CA SER A 74 9.36 2.20 10.07
C SER A 74 8.74 2.43 8.70
N ILE A 75 8.96 1.51 7.76
CA ILE A 75 8.45 1.63 6.39
C ILE A 75 6.95 1.40 6.35
N TYR A 76 6.46 0.33 6.97
CA TYR A 76 5.04 0.02 7.03
C TYR A 76 4.24 1.18 7.60
N GLY A 77 4.66 1.75 8.74
CA GLY A 77 3.96 2.89 9.35
C GLY A 77 3.83 4.08 8.40
N LYS A 78 4.92 4.47 7.72
CA LYS A 78 4.92 5.59 6.79
C LYS A 78 4.06 5.35 5.54
N LEU A 79 4.14 4.15 4.96
CA LEU A 79 3.37 3.80 3.77
C LEU A 79 1.89 3.61 4.10
N TYR A 80 1.56 3.07 5.28
CA TYR A 80 0.19 2.90 5.74
C TYR A 80 -0.48 4.25 6.01
N GLU A 81 0.22 5.18 6.66
CA GLU A 81 -0.25 6.56 6.85
C GLU A 81 -0.50 7.25 5.50
N LEU A 82 0.44 7.12 4.56
CA LEU A 82 0.30 7.66 3.21
C LEU A 82 -0.90 7.07 2.45
N TYR A 83 -1.09 5.75 2.54
CA TYR A 83 -2.21 5.05 1.91
C TYR A 83 -3.56 5.48 2.52
N GLY A 84 -3.63 5.59 3.85
CA GLY A 84 -4.84 6.04 4.55
C GLY A 84 -5.23 7.48 4.20
N HIS A 85 -4.25 8.40 4.10
CA HIS A 85 -4.53 9.76 3.63
C HIS A 85 -5.05 9.80 2.19
N LYS A 86 -4.54 8.92 1.32
CA LYS A 86 -5.02 8.80 -0.06
C LYS A 86 -6.46 8.29 -0.14
N ASP A 87 -6.77 7.22 0.61
CA ASP A 87 -8.14 6.68 0.67
C ASP A 87 -9.12 7.72 1.23
N THR A 88 -8.75 8.41 2.32
CA THR A 88 -9.57 9.47 2.91
C THR A 88 -9.82 10.62 1.93
N PHE A 89 -8.78 11.06 1.20
CA PHE A 89 -8.90 12.12 0.19
C PHE A 89 -9.81 11.73 -0.99
N ARG A 90 -9.81 10.46 -1.39
CA ARG A 90 -10.69 9.95 -2.45
C ARG A 90 -12.15 9.91 -1.97
N ASP A 91 -12.37 9.47 -0.75
CA ASP A 91 -13.70 9.37 -0.17
C ASP A 91 -14.30 10.76 0.04
N ASP A 92 -13.54 11.72 0.54
CA ASP A 92 -13.93 13.13 0.69
C ASP A 92 -14.31 13.75 -0.68
N CYS A 93 -13.52 13.48 -1.73
CA CYS A 93 -13.86 13.91 -3.09
C CYS A 93 -15.16 13.26 -3.58
N SER A 94 -15.34 11.96 -3.39
CA SER A 94 -16.55 11.24 -3.83
C SER A 94 -17.81 11.76 -3.15
N GLU A 95 -17.72 12.09 -1.86
CA GLU A 95 -18.81 12.65 -1.08
C GLU A 95 -19.17 14.08 -1.53
N MET A 96 -18.16 14.95 -1.72
CA MET A 96 -18.37 16.31 -2.26
C MET A 96 -19.01 16.31 -3.65
N TYR A 97 -18.59 15.42 -4.56
CA TYR A 97 -19.18 15.33 -5.90
C TYR A 97 -20.61 14.78 -5.88
N LYS A 98 -20.94 13.87 -4.96
CA LYS A 98 -22.33 13.37 -4.79
C LYS A 98 -23.26 14.47 -4.30
N GLU A 99 -22.86 15.26 -3.32
CA GLU A 99 -23.65 16.42 -2.86
C GLU A 99 -23.84 17.47 -3.95
N ALA A 100 -22.79 17.73 -4.74
CA ALA A 100 -22.86 18.69 -5.84
C ALA A 100 -23.80 18.19 -6.97
N LEU A 101 -23.72 16.91 -7.35
CA LEU A 101 -24.59 16.32 -8.40
C LEU A 101 -26.05 16.20 -7.95
N SER A 102 -26.31 15.87 -6.68
CA SER A 102 -27.67 15.81 -6.13
C SER A 102 -28.43 17.15 -6.29
N LYS A 103 -27.71 18.28 -6.27
CA LYS A 103 -28.30 19.60 -6.51
C LYS A 103 -28.67 19.87 -7.98
N TYR A 104 -28.10 19.12 -8.93
CA TYR A 104 -28.40 19.26 -10.36
C TYR A 104 -29.42 18.24 -10.89
N GLU A 105 -29.66 17.13 -10.17
CA GLU A 105 -30.68 16.13 -10.54
C GLU A 105 -32.11 16.48 -10.07
N THR A 106 -32.26 17.58 -9.32
CA THR A 106 -33.57 18.01 -8.76
C THR A 106 -34.15 19.24 -9.48
N ASP A 107 -33.81 19.45 -10.75
CA ASP A 107 -34.48 20.41 -11.67
C ASP A 107 -34.92 19.72 -12.97
#